data_AF-A0A960MM84-F1
#
_entry.id   AF-A0A960MM84-F1
#
_cell.length_a   1.000
_cell.length_b   1.000
_cell.length_c   1.000
_cell.angle_alpha   90.00
_cell.angle_beta   90.00
_cell.angle_gamma   90.00
#
_symmetry.space_group_name_H-M   'P 1'
#
loop_
_entity.id
_entity.type
_entity.pdbx_description
1 polymer ?
#
loop_
_entity_poly.entity_id
_entity_poly.type
_entity_poly.pdbx_seq_one_letter_code
_entity_poly.pdbx_strand_id
1 'polypeptide(L)'
;MKIYTNKTFGSVLLVGGTSIGAGMLALPLSTGAGGFFPSALLFLVAFSFMLLSLFYLMEVTLMSDKVNANLITICRERLGAVGECVAWISFLLLLYSVAAAYLSGGGSLIADVLSASTKGAISPNVGIFIFLAVFGCIVVFETKAVDAINRICMVGLIVSFLLLLIFVTPHVKWD
;
A
#
# COMPACT_ATOMS: atom_id res chain seq x y z
N MET A 1 15.94 19.79 18.27
CA MET A 1 15.30 18.61 17.65
C MET A 1 14.60 17.81 18.75
N LYS A 2 13.29 18.02 18.97
CA LYS A 2 12.52 17.23 19.96
C LYS A 2 12.10 15.93 19.29
N ILE A 3 12.73 14.81 19.68
CA ILE A 3 12.35 13.48 19.21
C ILE A 3 11.07 13.08 19.96
N TYR A 4 9.94 13.10 19.26
CA TYR A 4 8.66 12.62 19.78
C TYR A 4 8.59 11.10 19.65
N THR A 5 9.22 10.39 20.58
CA THR A 5 9.49 8.94 20.55
C THR A 5 8.26 8.02 20.42
N ASN A 6 7.04 8.52 20.69
CA ASN A 6 5.79 7.73 20.56
C ASN A 6 5.11 7.86 19.18
N LYS A 7 5.41 8.92 18.40
CA LYS A 7 4.81 9.12 17.07
C LYS A 7 5.52 8.33 15.97
N THR A 8 6.79 8.01 16.15
CA THR A 8 7.62 7.37 15.12
C THR A 8 7.17 5.96 14.77
N PHE A 9 6.79 5.15 15.76
CA PHE A 9 6.37 3.77 15.53
C PHE A 9 5.06 3.69 14.72
N GLY A 10 4.08 4.54 15.03
CA GLY A 10 2.84 4.65 14.24
C GLY A 10 3.12 5.10 12.80
N SER A 11 3.96 6.13 12.63
CA SER A 11 4.36 6.59 11.30
C SER A 11 5.09 5.52 10.50
N VAL A 12 5.98 4.73 11.12
CA VAL A 12 6.66 3.61 10.45
C VAL A 12 5.67 2.53 10.03
N LEU A 13 4.69 2.18 10.87
CA LEU A 13 3.67 1.19 10.53
C LEU A 13 2.73 1.68 9.42
N LEU A 14 2.41 2.98 9.38
CA LEU A 14 1.64 3.58 8.29
C LEU A 14 2.42 3.53 6.98
N VAL A 15 3.69 3.97 6.98
CA VAL A 15 4.55 3.90 5.79
C VAL A 15 4.73 2.45 5.33
N GLY A 16 5.08 1.55 6.25
CA GLY A 16 5.25 0.13 5.96
C GLY A 16 3.99 -0.52 5.40
N GLY A 17 2.80 -0.20 5.93
CA GLY A 17 1.54 -0.70 5.41
C GLY A 17 1.27 -0.27 3.97
N THR A 18 1.55 0.99 3.64
CA THR A 18 1.44 1.48 2.26
C THR A 18 2.45 0.85 1.30
N SER A 19 3.63 0.44 1.80
CA SER A 19 4.65 -0.26 1.00
C SER A 19 4.32 -1.73 0.76
N ILE A 20 3.74 -2.43 1.74
CA ILE A 20 3.40 -3.85 1.62
C ILE A 20 2.26 -4.05 0.62
N GLY A 21 1.17 -3.27 0.71
CA GLY A 21 0.09 -3.19 -0.29
C GLY A 21 -0.53 -4.52 -0.77
N ALA A 22 -1.51 -4.44 -1.68
CA ALA A 22 -2.11 -5.64 -2.29
C ALA A 22 -1.17 -6.35 -3.30
N GLY A 23 -0.22 -5.60 -3.86
CA GLY A 23 0.67 -6.09 -4.92
C GLY A 23 1.73 -7.09 -4.44
N MET A 24 2.12 -7.07 -3.17
CA MET A 24 3.26 -7.87 -2.69
C MET A 24 3.04 -9.39 -2.80
N LEU A 25 1.80 -9.88 -2.67
CA LEU A 25 1.49 -11.30 -2.87
C LEU A 25 1.09 -11.61 -4.32
N ALA A 26 0.42 -10.67 -4.99
CA ALA A 26 -0.03 -10.86 -6.36
C ALA A 26 1.14 -10.90 -7.36
N LEU A 27 2.17 -10.08 -7.16
CA LEU A 27 3.31 -9.98 -8.08
C LEU A 27 4.11 -11.29 -8.14
N PRO A 28 4.55 -11.91 -7.03
CA PRO A 28 5.27 -13.20 -7.09
C PRO A 28 4.42 -14.33 -7.67
N LEU A 29 3.11 -14.34 -7.43
CA LEU A 29 2.20 -15.33 -8.04
C LEU A 29 2.13 -15.17 -9.56
N SER A 30 2.07 -13.93 -10.06
CA SER A 30 2.01 -13.67 -11.49
C SER A 30 3.36 -13.83 -12.19
N THR A 31 4.47 -13.42 -11.56
CA THR A 31 5.82 -13.53 -12.16
C THR A 31 6.40 -14.92 -11.97
N GLY A 32 5.94 -15.69 -10.98
CA GLY A 32 6.39 -17.05 -10.72
C GLY A 32 6.28 -17.98 -11.94
N ALA A 33 5.32 -17.74 -12.84
CA ALA A 33 5.21 -18.44 -14.12
C ALA A 33 6.44 -18.26 -15.03
N GLY A 34 7.17 -17.16 -14.90
CA GLY A 34 8.41 -16.88 -15.62
C GLY A 34 9.65 -17.56 -15.05
N GLY A 35 9.55 -18.21 -13.87
CA GLY A 35 10.66 -18.85 -13.17
C GLY A 35 11.29 -18.00 -12.07
N PHE A 36 12.03 -18.66 -11.16
CA PHE A 36 12.59 -18.04 -9.96
C PHE A 36 13.66 -16.99 -10.29
N PHE A 37 14.69 -17.36 -11.04
CA PHE A 37 15.81 -16.48 -11.38
C PHE A 37 15.40 -15.19 -12.10
N PRO A 38 14.61 -15.22 -13.20
CA PRO A 38 14.20 -13.99 -13.88
C PRO A 38 13.28 -13.12 -13.01
N SER A 39 12.37 -13.73 -12.23
CA SER A 39 11.54 -12.98 -11.28
C SER A 39 12.37 -12.29 -10.21
N ALA A 40 13.31 -13.00 -9.60
CA ALA A 40 14.19 -12.44 -8.57
C ALA A 40 15.04 -11.29 -9.11
N LEU A 41 15.59 -11.42 -10.31
CA LEU A 41 16.35 -10.35 -10.96
C LEU A 41 15.46 -9.11 -11.22
N LEU A 42 14.24 -9.30 -11.74
CA LEU A 42 13.29 -8.21 -11.97
C LEU A 42 12.92 -7.49 -10.65
N PHE A 43 12.66 -8.23 -9.58
CA PHE A 43 12.38 -7.64 -8.27
C PHE A 43 13.59 -6.88 -7.71
N LEU A 44 14.82 -7.38 -7.88
CA LEU A 44 16.03 -6.67 -7.45
C LEU A 44 16.25 -5.36 -8.22
N VAL A 45 16.01 -5.37 -9.53
CA VAL A 45 16.10 -4.16 -10.37
C VAL A 45 15.03 -3.15 -9.97
N ALA A 46 13.78 -3.59 -9.81
CA ALA A 46 12.67 -2.73 -9.38
C ALA A 46 12.94 -2.15 -7.97
N PHE A 47 13.43 -2.98 -7.05
CA PHE A 47 13.83 -2.54 -5.71
C PHE A 47 14.93 -1.48 -5.76
N SER A 48 15.97 -1.69 -6.59
CA SER A 48 17.07 -0.73 -6.74
C SER A 48 16.60 0.60 -7.31
N PHE A 49 15.71 0.58 -8.32
CA PHE A 49 15.13 1.78 -8.90
C PHE A 49 14.24 2.56 -7.90
N MET A 50 13.42 1.85 -7.12
CA MET A 50 12.63 2.46 -6.05
C MET A 50 13.52 3.06 -4.95
N LEU A 51 14.60 2.37 -4.58
CA LEU A 51 15.55 2.85 -3.57
C LEU A 51 16.27 4.13 -4.04
N LEU A 52 16.70 4.18 -5.30
CA LEU A 52 17.29 5.39 -5.88
C LEU A 52 16.29 6.56 -5.87
N SER A 53 15.04 6.30 -6.24
CA SER A 53 13.96 7.30 -6.22
C SER A 53 13.69 7.81 -4.80
N LEU A 54 13.74 6.94 -3.80
CA LEU A 54 13.61 7.30 -2.39
C LEU A 54 14.75 8.22 -1.94
N PHE A 55 16.00 7.91 -2.29
CA PHE A 55 17.13 8.77 -1.96
C PHE A 55 17.04 10.14 -2.62
N TYR A 56 16.62 10.20 -3.88
CA TYR A 56 16.40 11.47 -4.57
C TYR A 56 15.30 12.30 -3.89
N LEU A 57 14.16 11.69 -3.58
CA LEU A 57 13.06 12.38 -2.91
C LEU A 57 13.48 12.86 -1.50
N MET A 58 14.24 12.05 -0.77
CA MET A 58 14.80 12.40 0.53
C MET A 58 15.74 13.61 0.44
N GLU A 59 16.68 13.62 -0.52
CA GLU A 59 17.59 14.73 -0.75
C GLU A 59 16.84 16.03 -1.06
N VAL A 60 15.88 15.98 -2.00
CA VAL A 60 15.08 17.14 -2.37
C VAL A 60 14.22 17.63 -1.20
N THR A 61 13.71 16.72 -0.36
CA THR A 61 12.94 17.08 0.84
C THR A 61 13.81 17.77 1.88
N LEU A 62 15.05 17.30 2.09
CA LEU A 62 16.00 17.91 3.03
C LEU A 62 16.50 19.28 2.56
N MET A 63 16.56 19.50 1.25
CA MET A 63 16.93 20.80 0.67
C MET A 63 15.75 21.80 0.63
N SER A 64 14.53 21.45 1.03
CA SER A 64 13.42 22.41 1.03
C SER A 64 13.52 23.35 2.23
N ASP A 65 13.43 24.65 1.97
CA ASP A 65 13.54 25.70 3.00
C ASP A 65 12.24 25.88 3.81
N LYS A 66 11.13 25.26 3.39
CA LYS A 66 9.81 25.40 4.03
C LYS A 66 9.56 24.36 5.12
N VAL A 67 9.12 24.85 6.28
CA VAL A 67 8.67 23.99 7.39
C VAL A 67 7.34 23.32 7.00
N ASN A 68 7.30 21.99 7.02
CA ASN A 68 6.16 21.14 6.60
C ASN A 68 5.85 21.16 5.09
N ALA A 69 6.86 21.19 4.23
CA ALA A 69 6.67 21.10 2.79
C ALA A 69 6.05 19.75 2.37
N ASN A 70 4.97 19.81 1.58
CA ASN A 70 4.40 18.64 0.91
C ASN A 70 5.12 18.42 -0.43
N LEU A 71 5.10 17.19 -0.97
CA LEU A 71 5.64 16.87 -2.30
C LEU A 71 5.24 17.89 -3.37
N ILE A 72 3.98 18.33 -3.39
CA ILE A 72 3.48 19.30 -4.38
C ILE A 72 4.13 20.68 -4.18
N THR A 73 4.31 21.09 -2.93
CA THR A 73 5.00 22.34 -2.57
C THR A 73 6.48 22.29 -2.95
N ILE A 74 7.13 21.14 -2.76
CA ILE A 74 8.52 20.89 -3.13
C ILE A 74 8.67 20.95 -4.67
N CYS A 75 7.74 20.34 -5.41
CA CYS A 75 7.70 20.43 -6.87
C CYS A 75 7.56 21.88 -7.35
N ARG A 76 6.75 22.70 -6.69
CA ARG A 76 6.64 24.13 -7.02
C ARG A 76 7.95 24.88 -6.80
N GLU A 77 8.67 24.60 -5.72
CA GLU A 77 9.96 25.24 -5.41
C GLU A 77 11.05 24.87 -6.42
N ARG A 78 11.10 23.61 -6.84
CA ARG A 78 12.20 23.07 -7.63
C ARG A 78 11.93 23.07 -9.14
N LEU A 79 10.69 22.90 -9.56
CA LEU A 79 10.28 22.80 -10.98
C LEU A 79 9.33 23.94 -11.41
N GLY A 80 8.92 24.83 -10.51
CA GLY A 80 7.99 25.91 -10.80
C GLY A 80 6.53 25.46 -10.97
N ALA A 81 5.69 26.35 -11.48
CA ALA A 81 4.23 26.14 -11.58
C ALA A 81 3.83 24.99 -12.53
N VAL A 82 4.61 24.75 -13.59
CA VAL A 82 4.35 23.63 -14.52
C VAL A 82 4.61 22.30 -13.83
N GLY A 83 5.73 22.18 -13.10
CA GLY A 83 6.05 20.97 -12.34
C GLY A 83 5.06 20.70 -11.20
N GLU A 84 4.59 21.75 -10.52
CA GLU A 84 3.50 21.66 -9.53
C GLU A 84 2.23 21.06 -10.15
N CYS A 85 1.81 21.56 -11.32
CA CYS A 85 0.60 21.09 -12.01
C CYS A 85 0.72 19.61 -12.40
N VAL A 86 1.84 19.21 -13.01
CA VAL A 86 2.08 17.82 -13.39
C VAL A 86 2.06 16.91 -12.17
N ALA A 87 2.79 17.27 -11.11
CA ALA A 87 2.83 16.49 -9.88
C ALA A 87 1.45 16.36 -9.23
N TRP A 88 0.67 17.45 -9.20
CA TRP A 88 -0.67 17.45 -8.64
C TRP A 88 -1.63 16.54 -9.42
N ILE A 89 -1.63 16.61 -10.76
CA ILE A 89 -2.46 15.74 -11.61
C ILE A 89 -2.05 14.27 -11.43
N SER A 90 -0.75 13.96 -11.48
CA SER A 90 -0.25 12.60 -11.29
C SER A 90 -0.61 12.05 -9.91
N PHE A 91 -0.50 12.86 -8.87
CA PHE A 91 -0.82 12.46 -7.50
C PHE A 91 -2.31 12.16 -7.33
N LEU A 92 -3.20 12.98 -7.91
CA LEU A 92 -4.64 12.72 -7.92
C LEU A 92 -5.00 11.44 -8.68
N LEU A 93 -4.40 11.23 -9.85
CA LEU A 93 -4.64 10.03 -10.65
C LEU A 93 -4.17 8.77 -9.89
N LEU A 94 -3.02 8.85 -9.23
CA LEU A 94 -2.50 7.77 -8.39
C LEU A 94 -3.48 7.46 -7.25
N LEU A 95 -3.91 8.47 -6.48
CA LEU A 95 -4.85 8.27 -5.38
C LEU A 95 -6.17 7.65 -5.85
N TYR A 96 -6.71 8.13 -6.98
CA TYR A 96 -7.92 7.58 -7.57
C TYR A 96 -7.73 6.11 -8.00
N SER A 97 -6.63 5.82 -8.70
CA SER A 97 -6.33 4.48 -9.20
C SER A 97 -6.15 3.48 -8.06
N VAL A 98 -5.42 3.87 -7.02
CA VAL A 98 -5.19 3.06 -5.83
C VAL A 98 -6.50 2.84 -5.07
N ALA A 99 -7.32 3.87 -4.88
CA ALA A 99 -8.64 3.72 -4.26
C ALA A 99 -9.54 2.76 -5.04
N ALA A 100 -9.62 2.91 -6.37
CA ALA A 100 -10.41 2.03 -7.23
C ALA A 100 -9.92 0.57 -7.17
N ALA A 101 -8.60 0.35 -7.17
CA ALA A 101 -8.01 -0.98 -7.04
C ALA A 101 -8.35 -1.64 -5.69
N TYR A 102 -8.25 -0.90 -4.58
CA TYR A 102 -8.59 -1.42 -3.25
C TYR A 102 -10.09 -1.64 -3.07
N LEU A 103 -10.95 -0.77 -3.62
CA LEU A 103 -12.40 -0.97 -3.59
C LEU A 103 -12.80 -2.22 -4.38
N SER A 104 -12.24 -2.40 -5.58
CA SER A 104 -12.50 -3.56 -6.43
C SER A 104 -11.99 -4.85 -5.80
N GLY A 105 -10.71 -4.91 -5.42
CA GLY A 105 -10.11 -6.10 -4.84
C GLY A 105 -10.61 -6.44 -3.43
N GLY A 106 -10.83 -5.42 -2.59
CA GLY A 106 -11.42 -5.61 -1.26
C GLY A 106 -12.88 -6.02 -1.34
N GLY A 107 -13.65 -5.41 -2.25
CA GLY A 107 -15.04 -5.74 -2.49
C GLY A 107 -15.24 -7.17 -3.02
N SER A 108 -14.38 -7.64 -3.94
CA SER A 108 -14.43 -9.02 -4.41
C SER A 108 -14.12 -10.02 -3.30
N LEU A 109 -13.11 -9.75 -2.46
CA LEU A 109 -12.78 -10.60 -1.31
C LEU A 109 -13.96 -10.70 -0.32
N ILE A 110 -14.65 -9.60 -0.03
CA ILE A 110 -15.86 -9.62 0.82
C ILE A 110 -16.98 -10.43 0.16
N ALA A 111 -17.20 -10.25 -1.14
CA ALA A 111 -18.22 -10.98 -1.88
C ALA A 111 -17.96 -12.49 -1.88
N ASP A 112 -16.70 -12.91 -2.03
CA ASP A 112 -16.29 -14.32 -2.01
C ASP A 112 -16.51 -14.96 -0.64
N VAL A 113 -16.08 -14.29 0.44
CA VAL A 113 -16.26 -14.77 1.82
C VAL A 113 -17.75 -14.89 2.18
N LEU A 114 -18.56 -13.91 1.77
CA LEU A 114 -19.99 -13.90 2.08
C LEU A 114 -20.76 -14.93 1.24
N SER A 115 -20.35 -15.15 -0.01
CA SER A 115 -20.91 -16.21 -0.86
C SER A 115 -20.59 -17.61 -0.31
N ALA A 116 -19.37 -17.82 0.17
CA ALA A 116 -18.98 -19.07 0.82
C ALA A 116 -19.80 -19.35 2.10
N SER A 117 -20.15 -18.30 2.83
CA SER A 117 -20.92 -18.42 4.08
C SER A 117 -22.43 -18.58 3.86
N THR A 118 -22.99 -18.03 2.78
CA THR A 118 -24.45 -17.89 2.60
C THR A 118 -25.05 -18.87 1.58
N LYS A 119 -24.26 -19.74 0.93
CA LYS A 119 -24.69 -20.65 -0.17
C LYS A 119 -25.38 -19.98 -1.37
N GLY A 120 -25.51 -18.65 -1.38
CA GLY A 120 -26.02 -17.83 -2.48
C GLY A 120 -24.88 -17.02 -3.10
N ALA A 121 -24.87 -16.90 -4.43
CA ALA A 121 -23.89 -16.08 -5.13
C ALA A 121 -24.17 -14.60 -4.88
N ILE A 122 -23.25 -13.92 -4.22
CA ILE A 122 -23.35 -12.48 -3.97
C ILE A 122 -22.58 -11.75 -5.05
N SER A 123 -23.24 -10.75 -5.65
CA SER A 123 -22.63 -9.96 -6.71
C SER A 123 -21.43 -9.14 -6.17
N PRO A 124 -20.32 -9.05 -6.92
CA PRO A 124 -19.15 -8.24 -6.55
C PRO A 124 -19.50 -6.78 -6.24
N ASN A 125 -20.51 -6.22 -6.92
CA ASN A 125 -20.96 -4.84 -6.69
C ASN A 125 -21.44 -4.63 -5.25
N VAL A 126 -22.15 -5.62 -4.70
CA VAL A 126 -22.63 -5.57 -3.30
C VAL A 126 -21.44 -5.63 -2.33
N GLY A 127 -20.44 -6.47 -2.63
CA GLY A 127 -19.19 -6.53 -1.87
C GLY A 127 -18.46 -5.19 -1.83
N ILE A 128 -18.38 -4.48 -2.97
CA ILE A 128 -17.78 -3.14 -3.06
C ILE A 128 -18.55 -2.13 -2.18
N PHE A 129 -19.89 -2.13 -2.23
CA PHE A 129 -20.70 -1.25 -1.39
C PHE A 129 -20.49 -1.52 0.11
N ILE A 130 -20.44 -2.79 0.52
CA ILE A 130 -20.17 -3.17 1.91
C ILE A 130 -18.77 -2.74 2.32
N PHE A 131 -17.76 -3.00 1.49
CA PHE A 131 -16.38 -2.59 1.74
C PHE A 131 -16.27 -1.07 1.92
N LEU A 132 -16.88 -0.32 1.00
CA LEU A 132 -16.92 1.15 1.04
C LEU A 132 -17.67 1.66 2.29
N ALA A 133 -18.80 1.06 2.65
CA ALA A 133 -19.56 1.48 3.82
C ALA A 133 -18.76 1.29 5.11
N VAL A 134 -18.11 0.14 5.28
CA VAL A 134 -17.32 -0.16 6.49
C VAL A 134 -16.09 0.74 6.59
N PHE A 135 -15.21 0.71 5.58
CA PHE A 135 -13.95 1.46 5.63
C PHE A 135 -14.17 2.97 5.45
N GLY A 136 -15.15 3.36 4.64
CA GLY A 136 -15.51 4.76 4.44
C GLY A 136 -16.05 5.41 5.72
N CYS A 137 -16.92 4.74 6.47
CA CYS A 137 -17.38 5.27 7.77
C CYS A 137 -16.21 5.48 8.73
N ILE A 138 -15.32 4.50 8.86
CA ILE A 138 -14.14 4.58 9.75
C ILE A 138 -13.28 5.82 9.43
N VAL A 139 -13.06 6.09 8.14
CA VAL A 139 -12.25 7.25 7.70
C VAL A 139 -12.93 8.59 7.99
N VAL A 140 -14.26 8.67 7.87
CA VAL A 140 -15.02 9.91 8.09
C VAL A 140 -15.11 10.28 9.58
N PHE A 141 -15.21 9.29 10.47
CA PHE A 141 -15.43 9.58 11.89
C PHE A 141 -14.16 9.98 12.66
N GLU A 142 -13.03 9.28 12.50
CA GLU A 142 -11.83 9.65 13.27
C GLU A 142 -10.51 9.15 12.66
N THR A 143 -9.56 10.06 12.44
CA THR A 143 -8.21 9.71 11.96
C THR A 143 -7.40 8.93 12.99
N LYS A 144 -7.71 9.07 14.29
CA LYS A 144 -7.11 8.23 15.34
C LYS A 144 -7.59 6.78 15.28
N ALA A 145 -8.86 6.56 14.93
CA ALA A 145 -9.40 5.22 14.72
C ALA A 145 -8.70 4.53 13.53
N VAL A 146 -8.44 5.28 12.45
CA VAL A 146 -7.67 4.77 11.31
C VAL A 146 -6.25 4.34 11.70
N ASP A 147 -5.51 5.13 12.50
CA ASP A 147 -4.17 4.72 12.98
C ASP A 147 -4.23 3.47 13.86
N ALA A 148 -5.21 3.39 14.77
CA ALA A 148 -5.39 2.22 15.63
C ALA A 148 -5.70 0.94 14.83
N ILE A 149 -6.63 1.04 13.88
CA ILE A 149 -6.99 -0.08 13.00
C ILE A 149 -5.81 -0.49 12.13
N ASN A 150 -5.08 0.47 11.55
CA ASN A 150 -3.89 0.17 10.76
C ASN A 150 -2.86 -0.63 11.56
N ARG A 151 -2.62 -0.28 12.84
CA ARG A 151 -1.70 -1.04 13.70
C ARG A 151 -2.17 -2.48 13.90
N ILE A 152 -3.47 -2.70 14.14
CA ILE A 152 -4.04 -4.04 14.30
C ILE A 152 -3.92 -4.83 12.99
N CYS A 153 -4.28 -4.23 11.86
CA CYS A 153 -4.15 -4.84 10.53
C CYS A 153 -2.70 -5.22 10.21
N MET A 154 -1.73 -4.37 10.56
CA MET A 154 -0.31 -4.66 10.36
C MET A 154 0.17 -5.86 11.17
N VAL A 155 -0.24 -5.97 12.44
CA VAL A 155 0.07 -7.16 13.25
C VAL A 155 -0.57 -8.40 12.64
N GLY A 156 -1.84 -8.31 12.22
CA GLY A 156 -2.55 -9.40 11.55
C GLY A 156 -1.87 -9.83 10.25
N LEU A 157 -1.36 -8.89 9.45
CA LEU A 157 -0.63 -9.15 8.23
C LEU A 157 0.67 -9.90 8.51
N ILE A 158 1.47 -9.44 9.49
CA ILE A 158 2.73 -10.10 9.88
C ILE A 158 2.46 -11.54 10.33
N VAL A 159 1.47 -11.74 11.20
CA VAL A 159 1.09 -13.09 11.67
C VAL A 159 0.62 -13.97 10.50
N SER A 160 -0.23 -13.45 9.62
CA SER A 160 -0.73 -14.20 8.45
C SER A 160 0.41 -14.58 7.50
N PHE A 161 1.38 -13.68 7.31
CA PHE A 161 2.57 -13.94 6.50
C PHE A 161 3.46 -15.03 7.10
N LEU A 162 3.71 -14.99 8.42
CA LEU A 162 4.47 -16.04 9.10
C LEU A 162 3.78 -17.40 9.01
N LEU A 163 2.46 -17.43 9.18
CA LEU A 163 1.67 -18.65 8.98
C LEU A 163 1.80 -19.17 7.54
N LEU A 164 1.65 -18.29 6.55
CA LEU A 164 1.83 -18.65 5.14
C LEU A 164 3.20 -19.29 4.91
N LEU A 165 4.29 -18.70 5.42
CA LEU A 165 5.62 -19.27 5.29
C LEU A 165 5.71 -20.67 5.90
N ILE A 166 5.16 -20.89 7.09
CA ILE A 166 5.19 -22.21 7.75
C ILE A 166 4.42 -23.25 6.91
N PHE A 167 3.27 -22.90 6.35
CA PHE A 167 2.45 -23.81 5.54
C PHE A 167 3.00 -24.06 4.13
N VAL A 168 3.65 -23.06 3.53
CA VAL A 168 4.19 -23.15 2.16
C VAL A 168 5.56 -23.84 2.15
N THR A 169 6.41 -23.63 3.16
CA THR A 169 7.75 -24.27 3.26
C THR A 169 7.75 -25.79 2.97
N PRO A 170 6.84 -26.62 3.53
CA PRO A 170 6.81 -28.05 3.24
C PRO A 170 6.40 -28.40 1.80
N HIS A 171 5.83 -27.45 1.04
CA HIS A 171 5.40 -27.65 -0.34
C HIS A 171 6.41 -27.09 -1.37
N VAL A 172 7.55 -26.54 -0.92
CA VAL A 172 8.60 -26.05 -1.82
C VAL A 172 9.27 -27.24 -2.50
N LYS A 173 9.04 -27.36 -3.81
CA LYS A 173 9.79 -28.29 -4.67
C LYS A 173 11.03 -27.58 -5.19
N TRP A 174 12.19 -28.17 -4.93
CA TRP A 174 13.47 -27.73 -5.48
C TRP A 174 13.62 -28.37 -6.86
N ASP A 175 12.94 -27.81 -7.86
CA ASP A 175 13.16 -28.11 -9.29
C ASP A 175 14.00 -26.99 -9.93
#